data_AF-A0A9D7LNY9-F1
#
_entry.id   AF-A0A9D7LNY9-F1
#
_cell.length_a   1.000
_cell.length_b   1.000
_cell.length_c   1.000
_cell.angle_alpha   90.00
_cell.angle_beta   90.00
_cell.angle_gamma   90.00
#
_symmetry.space_group_name_H-M   'P 1'
#
loop_
_entity.id
_entity.type
_entity.pdbx_description
1 polymer ?
#
loop_
_entity_poly.entity_id
_entity_poly.type
_entity_poly.pdbx_seq_one_letter_code
_entity_poly.pdbx_strand_id
1 'polypeptide(L)'
;MLLQTDLQALACGPGLGRSAEALRLLEQSLNAPVQLLLDADALNLLADDGRIDGRLYNRVGPTIPDPAPAEAARLLIARSAKFRATASARPRTGRALSQPHCPERLRHSDCHDH
;
A
#
# COMPACT_ATOMS: atom_id res chain seq x y z
N MET A 1 -8.59 36.48 25.03
CA MET A 1 -7.48 35.76 25.67
C MET A 1 -7.17 34.54 24.80
N LEU A 2 -6.11 34.59 23.99
CA LEU A 2 -5.78 33.58 22.97
C LEU A 2 -5.11 32.30 23.52
N LEU A 3 -4.91 32.25 24.84
CA LEU A 3 -4.02 31.29 25.52
C LEU A 3 -4.77 30.22 26.32
N GLN A 4 -6.11 30.26 26.35
CA GLN A 4 -6.96 29.21 26.93
C GLN A 4 -7.69 28.46 25.80
N THR A 5 -6.93 27.91 24.86
CA THR A 5 -7.50 27.18 23.74
C THR A 5 -6.94 25.77 23.75
N ASP A 6 -7.84 24.78 23.81
CA ASP A 6 -7.49 23.37 23.66
C ASP A 6 -6.77 23.14 22.34
N LEU A 7 -5.87 22.17 22.25
CA LEU A 7 -5.17 21.87 21.00
C LEU A 7 -6.18 21.52 19.89
N GLN A 8 -6.19 22.24 18.76
CA GLN A 8 -7.14 21.99 17.66
C GLN A 8 -6.56 21.10 16.55
N ALA A 9 -5.24 21.12 16.37
CA ALA A 9 -4.54 20.39 15.32
C ALA A 9 -3.12 20.03 15.74
N LEU A 10 -2.61 18.93 15.19
CA LEU A 10 -1.26 18.41 15.38
C LEU A 10 -0.62 18.19 14.01
N ALA A 11 0.61 18.64 13.82
CA ALA A 11 1.42 18.30 12.65
C ALA A 11 2.51 17.31 13.06
N CYS A 12 2.70 16.26 12.28
CA CYS A 12 3.68 15.21 12.52
C CYS A 12 4.46 14.93 11.24
N GLY A 13 5.79 15.01 11.29
CA GLY A 13 6.62 14.80 10.12
C GLY A 13 8.02 15.39 10.22
N PRO A 14 8.19 16.71 10.15
CA PRO A 14 9.52 17.32 10.04
C PRO A 14 10.43 16.99 11.23
N GLY A 15 11.56 16.33 10.97
CA GLY A 15 12.58 16.04 11.98
C GLY A 15 12.24 14.89 12.94
N LEU A 16 11.18 14.12 12.65
CA LEU A 16 10.81 12.94 13.43
C LEU A 16 11.84 11.81 13.27
N GLY A 17 12.48 11.73 12.10
CA GLY A 17 13.43 10.67 11.75
C GLY A 17 12.76 9.31 11.56
N ARG A 18 13.56 8.24 11.68
CA ARG A 18 13.15 6.85 11.35
C ARG A 18 13.41 5.83 12.47
N SER A 19 13.57 6.30 13.69
CA SER A 19 13.85 5.44 14.84
C SER A 19 12.59 4.73 15.33
N ALA A 20 12.74 3.71 16.19
CA ALA A 20 11.60 3.11 16.88
C ALA A 20 10.82 4.13 17.74
N GLU A 21 11.50 5.17 18.23
CA GLU A 21 10.85 6.25 18.97
C GLU A 21 10.02 7.16 18.04
N ALA A 22 10.53 7.45 16.83
CA ALA A 22 9.78 8.15 15.79
C ALA A 22 8.46 7.43 15.48
N LEU A 23 8.51 6.11 15.38
CA LEU A 23 7.32 5.27 15.18
C LEU A 23 6.35 5.36 16.38
N ARG A 24 6.84 5.29 17.62
CA ARG A 24 6.00 5.47 18.83
C ARG A 24 5.35 6.84 18.90
N LEU A 25 6.04 7.90 18.48
CA LEU A 25 5.51 9.27 18.46
C LEU A 25 4.45 9.44 17.39
N LEU A 26 4.66 8.87 16.19
CA LEU A 26 3.65 8.82 15.14
C LEU A 26 2.40 8.06 15.62
N GLU A 27 2.59 6.91 16.27
CA GLU A 27 1.51 6.14 16.87
C GLU A 27 0.70 6.92 17.92
N GLN A 28 1.36 7.71 18.77
CA GLN A 28 0.70 8.58 19.75
C GLN A 28 -0.06 9.71 19.06
N SER A 29 0.53 10.29 18.02
CA SER A 29 -0.10 11.35 17.21
C SER A 29 -1.39 10.85 16.56
N LEU A 30 -1.41 9.60 16.08
CA LEU A 30 -2.58 8.93 15.53
C LEU A 30 -3.68 8.63 16.55
N ASN A 31 -3.41 8.73 17.86
CA ASN A 31 -4.41 8.59 18.92
C ASN A 31 -4.93 9.94 19.42
N ALA A 32 -4.30 11.06 19.07
CA ALA A 32 -4.70 12.38 19.54
C ALA A 32 -6.09 12.74 18.99
N PRO A 33 -7.05 13.26 19.79
CA PRO A 33 -8.43 13.50 19.35
C PRO A 33 -8.62 14.77 18.50
N VAL A 34 -7.54 15.28 17.90
CA VAL A 34 -7.49 16.56 17.18
C VAL A 34 -7.25 16.34 15.68
N GLN A 35 -7.31 17.37 14.85
CA GLN A 35 -6.92 17.21 13.43
C GLN A 35 -5.43 16.84 13.32
N LEU A 36 -5.07 15.95 12.38
CA LEU A 36 -3.69 15.51 12.20
C LEU A 36 -3.19 15.80 10.77
N LEU A 37 -2.12 16.57 10.65
CA LEU A 37 -1.37 16.77 9.41
C LEU A 37 -0.17 15.83 9.40
N LEU A 38 -0.05 14.99 8.37
CA LEU A 38 1.07 14.07 8.18
C LEU A 38 1.95 14.54 7.04
N ASP A 39 3.23 14.73 7.32
CA ASP A 39 4.22 15.26 6.37
C ASP A 39 5.55 14.48 6.47
N ALA A 40 6.41 14.60 5.47
CA ALA A 40 7.82 14.21 5.48
C ALA A 40 8.12 12.82 6.09
N ASP A 41 8.79 12.78 7.25
CA ASP A 41 9.21 11.54 7.90
C ASP A 41 8.01 10.67 8.31
N ALA A 42 6.87 11.25 8.67
CA ALA A 42 5.68 10.49 9.02
C ALA A 42 5.14 9.71 7.81
N LEU A 43 5.16 10.31 6.63
CA LEU A 43 4.75 9.65 5.38
C LEU A 43 5.77 8.59 4.94
N ASN A 44 7.06 8.84 5.17
CA ASN A 44 8.09 7.83 4.94
C ASN A 44 7.92 6.63 5.89
N LEU A 45 7.64 6.86 7.18
CA LEU A 45 7.35 5.80 8.15
C LEU A 45 6.09 5.00 7.80
N LEU A 46 5.04 5.66 7.29
CA LEU A 46 3.85 4.98 6.78
C LEU A 46 4.16 4.09 5.57
N ALA A 47 5.06 4.53 4.68
CA ALA A 47 5.49 3.73 3.54
C ALA A 47 6.29 2.49 3.99
N ASP A 48 7.12 2.64 5.03
CA ASP A 48 8.03 1.61 5.51
C ASP A 48 7.34 0.57 6.43
N ASP A 49 6.41 0.99 7.30
CA ASP A 49 5.71 0.10 8.25
C ASP A 49 4.19 0.06 8.02
N GLY A 50 3.72 -1.05 7.44
CA GLY A 50 2.29 -1.27 7.20
C GLY A 50 1.43 -1.52 8.43
N ARG A 51 2.01 -1.70 9.62
CA ARG A 51 1.23 -1.87 10.87
C ARG A 51 0.49 -0.59 11.25
N ILE A 52 1.02 0.55 10.82
CA ILE A 52 0.47 1.88 11.10
C ILE A 52 -0.78 2.16 10.23
N ASP A 53 -0.86 1.56 9.04
CA ASP A 53 -1.99 1.73 8.10
C ASP A 53 -3.35 1.47 8.76
N GLY A 54 -3.44 0.42 9.60
CA GLY A 54 -4.67 0.07 10.30
C GLY A 54 -5.09 1.11 11.34
N ARG A 55 -4.12 1.73 12.03
CA ARG A 55 -4.38 2.81 13.00
C ARG A 55 -4.83 4.08 12.31
N LEU A 56 -4.18 4.42 11.20
CA LEU A 56 -4.57 5.56 10.37
C LEU A 56 -5.99 5.38 9.82
N TYR A 57 -6.33 4.18 9.34
CA TYR A 57 -7.66 3.87 8.82
C TYR A 57 -8.76 3.92 9.90
N ASN A 58 -8.47 3.45 11.12
CA ASN A 58 -9.43 3.43 12.22
C ASN A 58 -9.54 4.76 12.98
N ARG A 59 -8.79 5.79 12.57
CA ARG A 59 -8.77 7.07 13.25
C ARG A 59 -10.10 7.82 13.04
N VAL A 60 -10.69 8.30 14.13
CA VAL A 60 -11.96 9.04 14.12
C VAL A 60 -11.77 10.52 13.73
N GLY A 61 -10.60 11.10 14.03
CA GLY A 61 -10.29 12.50 13.74
C GLY A 61 -9.81 12.74 12.30
N PRO A 62 -10.03 13.94 11.71
CA PRO A 62 -9.58 14.24 10.36
C PRO A 62 -8.06 14.08 10.23
N THR A 63 -7.62 13.47 9.14
CA THR A 63 -6.21 13.33 8.81
C THR A 63 -5.95 13.83 7.41
N ILE A 64 -5.02 14.78 7.28
CA ILE A 64 -4.62 15.39 6.03
C ILE A 64 -3.17 14.97 5.77
N PRO A 65 -2.90 14.10 4.80
CA PRO A 65 -1.53 13.87 4.34
C PRO A 65 -1.11 14.97 3.36
N ASP A 66 0.09 15.51 3.53
CA ASP A 66 0.70 16.50 2.63
C ASP A 66 2.04 15.99 2.07
N PRO A 67 2.02 15.01 1.14
CA PRO A 67 3.23 14.39 0.61
C PRO A 67 3.92 15.24 -0.44
N ALA A 68 5.25 15.33 -0.35
CA ALA A 68 6.07 15.69 -1.52
C ALA A 68 5.95 14.61 -2.62
N PRO A 69 6.23 14.92 -3.90
CA PRO A 69 6.08 13.95 -4.99
C PRO A 69 6.83 12.61 -4.78
N ALA A 70 8.03 12.66 -4.19
CA ALA A 70 8.81 11.47 -3.90
C ALA A 70 8.19 10.60 -2.80
N GLU A 71 7.55 11.20 -1.80
CA GLU A 71 6.87 10.51 -0.70
C GLU A 71 5.57 9.87 -1.17
N ALA A 72 4.79 10.59 -1.98
CA ALA A 72 3.61 10.05 -2.65
C ALA A 72 3.98 8.82 -3.50
N ALA A 73 5.06 8.90 -4.28
CA ALA A 73 5.54 7.77 -5.07
C ALA A 73 5.91 6.56 -4.20
N ARG A 74 6.62 6.76 -3.09
CA ARG A 74 6.96 5.67 -2.14
C ARG A 74 5.72 5.03 -1.53
N LEU A 75 4.77 5.84 -1.07
CA LEU A 75 3.50 5.35 -0.51
C LEU A 75 2.70 4.54 -1.52
N LEU A 76 2.59 5.03 -2.75
CA LEU A 76 1.91 4.33 -3.83
C LEU A 76 2.60 2.99 -4.14
N ILE A 77 3.92 2.96 -4.28
CA ILE A 77 4.68 1.73 -4.53
C ILE A 77 4.48 0.73 -3.39
N ALA A 78 4.62 1.17 -2.14
CA ALA A 78 4.45 0.33 -0.95
C ALA A 78 3.05 -0.30 -0.90
N ARG A 79 2.01 0.48 -1.23
CA ARG A 79 0.62 0.00 -1.22
C ARG A 79 0.30 -0.88 -2.42
N SER A 80 0.82 -0.57 -3.60
CA SER A 80 0.68 -1.40 -4.80
C SER A 80 1.42 -2.74 -4.66
N ALA A 81 2.56 -2.78 -3.99
CA ALA A 81 3.28 -4.01 -3.67
C ALA A 81 2.46 -4.92 -2.73
N LYS A 82 1.81 -4.34 -1.70
CA LYS A 82 0.88 -5.07 -0.82
C LYS A 82 -0.29 -5.68 -1.60
N PHE A 83 -0.90 -4.94 -2.54
CA PHE A 83 -1.98 -5.44 -3.38
C PHE A 83 -1.54 -6.61 -4.30
N ARG A 84 -0.35 -6.51 -4.91
CA ARG A 84 0.22 -7.58 -5.74
C ARG A 84 0.55 -8.86 -4.96
N ALA A 85 0.99 -8.74 -3.70
CA ALA A 85 1.25 -9.90 -2.84
C ALA A 85 -0.03 -10.69 -2.55
N THR A 86 -1.19 -10.02 -2.41
CA THR A 86 -2.48 -10.67 -2.18
C THR A 86 -3.12 -11.27 -3.43
N ALA A 87 -2.69 -10.86 -4.64
CA ALA A 87 -3.22 -11.37 -5.92
C ALA A 87 -2.49 -12.61 -6.45
N SER A 88 -1.43 -13.08 -5.79
CA SER A 88 -0.67 -14.29 -6.18
C SER A 88 -1.26 -15.60 -5.63
N ALA A 89 -2.38 -15.56 -4.91
CA ALA A 89 -3.12 -16.77 -4.57
C ALA A 89 -3.84 -17.28 -5.84
N ARG A 90 -3.07 -17.99 -6.68
CA ARG A 90 -3.56 -18.70 -7.86
C ARG A 90 -4.80 -19.52 -7.45
N PRO A 91 -6.00 -19.26 -7.98
CA PRO A 91 -7.08 -20.21 -7.80
C PRO A 91 -6.60 -21.51 -8.45
N ARG A 92 -6.63 -22.60 -7.69
CA ARG A 92 -6.50 -23.96 -8.25
C ARG A 92 -7.70 -24.15 -9.16
N THR A 93 -7.57 -23.74 -10.42
CA THR A 93 -8.52 -24.08 -11.46
C THR A 93 -8.49 -25.59 -11.62
N GLY A 94 -9.54 -26.24 -11.11
CA GLY A 94 -9.88 -27.62 -11.44
C GLY A 94 -10.13 -27.69 -12.95
N ARG A 95 -9.08 -28.07 -13.69
CA ARG A 95 -9.18 -28.38 -15.11
C ARG A 95 -9.74 -29.79 -15.25
N ALA A 96 -11.05 -29.89 -15.32
CA ALA A 96 -11.74 -31.03 -15.89
C ALA A 96 -12.56 -30.53 -17.08
N LEU A 97 -11.90 -30.35 -18.22
CA LEU A 97 -12.56 -30.27 -19.52
C LEU A 97 -11.81 -31.17 -20.49
N SER A 98 -12.40 -32.35 -20.63
CA SER A 98 -12.58 -33.18 -21.83
C SER A 98 -11.46 -33.22 -22.86
N GLN A 99 -10.98 -34.44 -23.09
CA GLN A 99 -10.13 -34.83 -24.22
C GLN A 99 -10.73 -34.33 -25.55
N PRO A 100 -9.94 -33.68 -26.43
CA PRO A 100 -10.29 -33.62 -27.83
C PRO A 100 -10.03 -34.99 -28.46
N HIS A 101 -11.11 -35.58 -28.95
CA HIS A 101 -11.14 -36.73 -29.84
C HIS A 101 -10.23 -36.46 -31.05
N CYS A 102 -9.26 -37.35 -31.31
CA CYS A 102 -8.45 -37.33 -32.53
C CYS A 102 -9.31 -37.67 -33.75
N PRO A 103 -9.30 -36.87 -34.83
CA PRO A 103 -9.44 -37.42 -36.16
C PRO A 103 -8.03 -37.78 -36.69
N GLU A 104 -7.86 -39.06 -37.00
CA GLU A 104 -6.75 -39.57 -37.79
C GLU A 104 -6.55 -38.78 -39.09
N ARG A 105 -5.30 -38.82 -39.57
CA ARG A 105 -4.86 -38.70 -40.98
C ARG A 105 -4.42 -37.30 -41.43
N LEU A 106 -3.24 -36.90 -40.97
CA LEU A 106 -2.28 -36.21 -41.84
C LEU A 106 -1.24 -37.24 -42.30
N ARG A 107 -1.37 -37.70 -43.55
CA ARG A 107 -0.23 -38.27 -44.28
C ARG A 107 0.76 -37.11 -44.50
N HIS A 108 1.99 -37.36 -44.06
CA HIS A 108 3.15 -36.51 -44.29
C HIS A 108 3.51 -36.43 -45.78
N SER A 109 4.12 -35.30 -46.13
CA SER A 109 5.17 -35.12 -47.16
C SER A 109 4.72 -35.33 -48.61
N ASP A 110 4.99 -34.45 -49.57
CA ASP A 110 6.30 -33.88 -49.86
C ASP A 110 6.22 -32.48 -50.50
N CYS A 111 7.11 -31.61 -50.01
CA CYS A 111 7.70 -30.54 -50.80
C CYS A 111 8.81 -31.16 -51.66
N HIS A 112 8.78 -31.03 -53.00
CA HIS A 112 9.97 -30.78 -53.85
C HIS A 112 9.59 -30.63 -55.35
N ASP A 113 10.06 -29.53 -55.93
CA ASP A 113 10.69 -29.42 -57.26
C ASP A 113 9.94 -29.82 -58.54
N HIS A 114 9.36 -28.83 -59.23
CA HIS A 114 9.78 -28.26 -60.54
C HIS A 114 8.65 -27.41 -61.15
#